data_AF-A0A8J8D5A7-F1
#
_entry.id   AF-A0A8J8D5A7-F1
#
_cell.length_a   1.000
_cell.length_b   1.000
_cell.length_c   1.000
_cell.angle_alpha   90.00
_cell.angle_beta   90.00
_cell.angle_gamma   90.00
#
_symmetry.space_group_name_H-M   'P 1'
#
loop_
_entity.id
_entity.type
_entity.pdbx_description
1 polymer ?
#
loop_
_entity_poly.entity_id
_entity_poly.type
_entity_poly.pdbx_seq_one_letter_code
_entity_poly.pdbx_strand_id
1 'polypeptide(L)'
;MGRTNPTYRDALRAIEERWAEFRRALRRRDQPQFDQLFEYARNHADASGLLNHQNPLLPALLSIDLEQEGRLDDHEERLVELEQRLSETVSEQQQSPAEGDTGGAE
;
A
#
# COMPACT_ATOMS: atom_id res chain seq x y z
N MET A 1 -26.41 -21.61 26.98
CA MET A 1 -25.19 -22.06 26.26
C MET A 1 -24.95 -21.14 25.08
N GLY A 2 -23.71 -20.70 24.85
CA GLY A 2 -23.32 -19.97 23.63
C GLY A 2 -23.37 -18.45 23.73
N ARG A 3 -22.46 -17.84 24.50
CA ARG A 3 -22.04 -16.45 24.29
C ARG A 3 -20.53 -16.44 24.16
N THR A 4 -20.04 -16.98 23.06
CA THR A 4 -18.65 -16.75 22.66
C THR A 4 -18.51 -15.23 22.54
N ASN A 5 -17.60 -14.65 23.32
CA ASN A 5 -17.36 -13.21 23.27
C ASN A 5 -16.99 -12.86 21.80
N PRO A 6 -17.64 -11.86 21.17
CA PRO A 6 -17.34 -11.52 19.79
C PRO A 6 -15.85 -11.24 19.64
N THR A 7 -15.23 -11.86 18.65
CA THR A 7 -13.80 -11.67 18.37
C THR A 7 -13.56 -10.30 17.75
N TYR A 8 -12.31 -9.84 17.75
CA TYR A 8 -11.95 -8.64 17.00
C TYR A 8 -12.32 -8.75 15.51
N ARG A 9 -12.21 -9.96 14.93
CA ARG A 9 -12.64 -10.24 13.56
C ARG A 9 -14.15 -10.06 13.36
N ASP A 10 -14.96 -10.48 14.33
CA ASP A 10 -16.42 -10.24 14.30
C ASP A 10 -16.74 -8.75 14.37
N ALA A 11 -16.02 -8.03 15.24
CA ALA A 11 -16.18 -6.59 15.38
C ALA A 11 -15.77 -5.83 14.11
N LEU A 12 -14.69 -6.25 13.45
CA LEU A 12 -14.23 -5.66 12.19
C LEU A 12 -15.23 -5.89 11.05
N ARG A 13 -15.79 -7.10 10.93
CA ARG A 13 -16.87 -7.38 9.98
C ARG A 13 -18.10 -6.51 10.23
N ALA A 14 -18.49 -6.32 11.49
CA ALA A 14 -19.62 -5.46 11.84
C ALA A 14 -19.35 -3.97 11.53
N ILE A 15 -18.09 -3.53 11.59
CA ILE A 15 -17.69 -2.21 11.09
C ILE A 15 -17.84 -2.18 9.56
N GLU A 16 -17.26 -3.12 8.84
CA GLU A 16 -17.31 -3.17 7.37
C GLU A 16 -18.75 -3.11 6.84
N GLU A 17 -19.65 -3.90 7.42
CA GLU A 17 -21.07 -3.90 7.09
C GLU A 17 -21.73 -2.52 7.30
N ARG A 18 -21.35 -1.81 8.38
CA ARG A 18 -21.88 -0.47 8.67
C ARG A 18 -21.43 0.57 7.65
N TRP A 19 -20.29 0.35 7.00
CA TRP A 19 -19.76 1.23 5.97
C TRP A 19 -20.18 0.82 4.55
N ALA A 20 -21.04 -0.20 4.39
CA ALA A 20 -21.47 -0.67 3.08
C ALA A 20 -22.16 0.42 2.23
N GLU A 21 -22.98 1.29 2.84
CA GLU A 21 -23.60 2.40 2.12
C GLU A 21 -22.59 3.47 1.69
N PHE A 22 -21.59 3.75 2.54
CA PHE A 22 -20.48 4.64 2.18
C PHE A 22 -19.71 4.07 0.98
N ARG A 23 -19.36 2.78 1.02
CA ARG A 23 -18.71 2.08 -0.09
C ARG A 23 -19.50 2.19 -1.39
N ARG A 24 -20.83 2.03 -1.34
CA ARG A 24 -21.70 2.16 -2.52
C ARG A 24 -21.74 3.58 -3.08
N ALA A 25 -21.61 4.59 -2.23
CA ALA A 25 -21.56 5.99 -2.63
C ALA A 25 -20.21 6.41 -3.25
N LEU A 26 -19.14 5.65 -3.01
CA LEU A 26 -17.83 5.90 -3.62
C LEU A 26 -17.86 5.73 -5.15
N ARG A 27 -17.02 6.51 -5.84
CA ARG A 27 -16.80 6.31 -7.27
C ARG A 27 -16.28 4.90 -7.50
N ARG A 28 -16.62 4.30 -8.65
CA ARG A 28 -16.16 2.93 -9.01
C ARG A 28 -14.65 2.74 -8.88
N ARG A 29 -13.88 3.78 -9.19
CA ARG A 29 -12.40 3.76 -9.10
C ARG A 29 -11.85 3.76 -7.67
N ASP A 30 -12.67 4.11 -6.67
CA ASP A 30 -12.30 4.28 -5.26
C ASP A 30 -12.77 3.06 -4.41
N GLN A 31 -13.68 2.23 -4.94
CA GLN A 31 -14.20 1.05 -4.24
C GLN A 31 -13.13 -0.03 -3.98
N PRO A 32 -12.23 -0.35 -4.94
CA PRO A 32 -11.17 -1.32 -4.68
C PRO A 32 -10.20 -0.86 -3.58
N GLN A 33 -9.85 0.44 -3.53
CA GLN A 33 -9.01 0.97 -2.46
C GLN A 33 -9.73 0.87 -1.11
N PHE A 34 -11.03 1.16 -1.06
CA PHE A 34 -11.82 0.99 0.15
C PHE A 34 -11.79 -0.46 0.64
N ASP A 35 -12.00 -1.44 -0.24
CA ASP A 35 -11.95 -2.86 0.11
C ASP A 35 -10.57 -3.24 0.67
N GLN A 36 -9.50 -2.71 0.07
CA GLN A 36 -8.12 -2.92 0.52
C GLN A 36 -7.88 -2.40 1.94
N LEU A 37 -8.54 -1.33 2.38
CA LEU A 37 -8.39 -0.83 3.75
C LEU A 37 -8.85 -1.88 4.78
N PHE A 38 -9.92 -2.62 4.48
CA PHE A 38 -10.40 -3.67 5.37
C PHE A 38 -9.52 -4.93 5.32
N GLU A 39 -8.84 -5.19 4.20
CA GLU A 39 -7.77 -6.19 4.14
C GLU A 39 -6.61 -5.84 5.09
N TYR A 40 -6.12 -4.60 5.06
CA TYR A 40 -5.06 -4.12 5.97
C TYR A 40 -5.42 -4.26 7.44
N ALA A 41 -6.65 -3.89 7.80
CA ALA A 41 -7.17 -4.08 9.14
C ALA A 41 -7.24 -5.57 9.53
N ARG A 42 -7.55 -6.47 8.58
CA ARG A 42 -7.61 -7.92 8.82
C ARG A 42 -6.23 -8.54 8.99
N ASN A 43 -5.21 -8.10 8.27
CA ASN A 43 -3.83 -8.56 8.41
C ASN A 43 -3.28 -8.37 9.84
N HIS A 44 -3.77 -7.34 10.53
CA HIS A 44 -3.37 -6.97 11.89
C HIS A 44 -4.40 -7.39 12.95
N ALA A 45 -5.36 -8.26 12.61
CA ALA A 45 -6.42 -8.68 13.53
C ALA A 45 -5.89 -9.41 14.77
N ASP A 46 -4.79 -10.15 14.64
CA ASP A 46 -4.20 -10.92 15.74
C ASP A 46 -3.50 -9.99 16.76
N ALA A 47 -2.86 -8.92 16.28
CA ALA A 47 -2.28 -7.87 17.14
C ALA A 47 -3.40 -7.03 17.81
N SER A 48 -4.44 -6.70 17.05
CA SER A 48 -5.57 -5.89 17.52
C SER A 48 -6.46 -6.62 18.54
N GLY A 49 -6.54 -7.95 18.45
CA GLY A 49 -7.31 -8.78 19.37
C GLY A 49 -6.77 -8.83 20.81
N LEU A 50 -5.51 -8.47 21.03
CA LEU A 50 -4.86 -8.46 22.35
C LEU A 50 -5.34 -7.33 23.25
N LEU A 51 -5.81 -6.22 22.67
CA LEU A 51 -6.05 -4.97 23.40
C LEU A 51 -7.47 -4.84 23.97
N ASN A 52 -8.34 -5.85 23.79
CA ASN A 52 -9.77 -5.86 24.19
C ASN A 52 -10.42 -4.46 24.09
N HIS A 53 -10.17 -3.78 22.96
CA HIS A 53 -10.45 -2.36 22.84
C HIS A 53 -11.96 -2.12 22.82
N GLN A 54 -12.44 -1.14 23.62
CA GLN A 54 -13.85 -0.75 23.62
C GLN A 54 -14.31 -0.22 22.25
N ASN A 55 -13.37 0.32 21.46
CA ASN A 55 -13.62 0.76 20.10
C ASN A 55 -12.74 -0.01 19.10
N PRO A 56 -13.30 -1.02 18.39
CA PRO A 56 -12.56 -1.82 17.41
C PRO A 56 -12.13 -1.03 16.15
N LEU A 57 -12.69 0.18 15.95
CA LEU A 57 -12.30 1.05 14.84
C LEU A 57 -10.87 1.61 15.01
N LEU A 58 -10.44 1.89 16.24
CA LEU A 58 -9.11 2.48 16.47
C LEU A 58 -7.97 1.53 16.04
N PRO A 59 -7.95 0.25 16.46
CA PRO A 59 -6.96 -0.70 15.95
C PRO A 59 -7.07 -0.91 14.43
N ALA A 60 -8.28 -0.84 13.86
CA ALA A 60 -8.45 -0.99 12.41
C ALA A 60 -7.79 0.17 11.65
N LEU A 61 -7.99 1.40 12.11
CA LEU A 61 -7.36 2.59 11.52
C LEU A 61 -5.83 2.57 11.68
N LEU A 62 -5.31 2.15 12.84
CA LEU A 62 -3.87 2.03 13.05
C LEU A 62 -3.25 0.97 12.13
N SER A 63 -3.95 -0.15 11.93
CA SER A 63 -3.53 -1.21 11.02
C SER A 63 -3.49 -0.75 9.57
N ILE A 64 -4.50 0.05 9.17
CA ILE A 64 -4.53 0.69 7.85
C ILE A 64 -3.34 1.65 7.70
N ASP A 65 -3.08 2.49 8.70
CA ASP A 65 -1.99 3.47 8.66
C ASP A 65 -0.62 2.81 8.51
N LEU A 66 -0.36 1.73 9.29
CA LEU A 66 0.89 0.97 9.20
C LEU A 66 1.12 0.34 7.81
N GLU A 67 0.09 -0.21 7.20
CA GLU A 67 0.18 -0.81 5.86
C GLU A 67 0.36 0.25 4.76
N GLN A 68 -0.19 1.46 4.97
CA GLN A 68 0.03 2.57 4.05
C GLN A 68 1.44 3.13 4.18
N GLU A 69 1.98 3.22 5.40
CA GLU A 69 3.38 3.65 5.63
C GLU A 69 4.35 2.70 4.93
N GLY A 70 4.19 1.38 5.10
CA GLY A 70 5.05 0.41 4.41
C GLY A 70 4.96 0.51 2.88
N ARG A 71 3.78 0.83 2.34
CA ARG A 71 3.63 1.07 0.90
C ARG A 71 4.28 2.36 0.42
N LEU A 72 4.31 3.39 1.26
CA LEU A 72 5.04 4.62 0.95
C LEU A 72 6.54 4.33 0.91
N ASP A 73 7.07 3.62 1.90
CA ASP A 73 8.47 3.17 1.94
C ASP A 73 8.84 2.38 0.68
N ASP A 74 8.04 1.38 0.30
CA ASP A 74 8.24 0.58 -0.92
C ASP A 74 8.24 1.45 -2.19
N HIS A 75 7.38 2.47 -2.24
CA HIS A 75 7.29 3.38 -3.38
C HIS A 75 8.48 4.34 -3.43
N GLU A 76 8.93 4.83 -2.28
CA GLU A 76 10.12 5.68 -2.16
C GLU A 76 11.39 4.93 -2.56
N GLU A 77 11.57 3.69 -2.08
CA GLU A 77 12.70 2.84 -2.47
C GLU A 77 12.71 2.60 -3.99
N ARG A 78 11.56 2.24 -4.57
CA ARG A 78 11.45 2.02 -6.01
C ARG A 78 11.72 3.28 -6.82
N LEU A 79 11.34 4.47 -6.33
CA LEU A 79 11.67 5.73 -6.99
C LEU A 79 13.18 5.94 -7.01
N VAL A 80 13.86 5.73 -5.88
CA VAL A 80 15.33 5.82 -5.78
C VAL A 80 16.00 4.87 -6.75
N GLU A 81 15.57 3.61 -6.82
CA GLU A 81 16.13 2.62 -7.77
C GLU A 81 15.95 3.05 -9.23
N LEU A 82 14.76 3.56 -9.58
CA LEU A 82 14.47 4.01 -10.95
C LEU A 82 15.28 5.26 -11.32
N GLU A 83 15.45 6.19 -10.40
CA GLU A 83 16.27 7.39 -10.58
C GLU A 83 17.75 7.04 -10.78
N GLN A 84 18.28 6.07 -10.02
CA GLN A 84 19.65 5.59 -10.17
C GLN A 84 19.88 4.95 -11.55
N ARG A 85 18.99 4.02 -11.95
CA ARG A 85 19.07 3.37 -13.27
C ARG A 85 18.99 4.36 -14.42
N LEU A 86 18.16 5.39 -14.28
CA LEU A 86 18.05 6.46 -15.28
C LEU A 86 19.35 7.26 -15.36
N SER A 87 19.96 7.62 -14.22
CA SER A 87 21.24 8.32 -14.15
C SER A 87 22.38 7.53 -14.79
N GLU A 88 22.45 6.22 -14.52
CA GLU A 88 23.43 5.31 -15.13
C GLU A 88 23.28 5.27 -16.65
N THR A 89 22.05 5.04 -17.14
CA THR A 89 21.75 5.01 -18.59
C THR A 89 22.14 6.32 -19.28
N VAL A 90 21.83 7.46 -18.65
CA VAL A 90 22.16 8.80 -19.17
C VAL A 90 23.67 9.03 -19.19
N SER A 91 24.40 8.52 -18.19
CA SER A 91 25.86 8.62 -18.10
C SER A 91 26.54 7.77 -19.18
N GLU A 92 26.05 6.55 -19.43
CA GLU A 92 26.52 5.66 -20.49
C GLU A 92 26.32 6.27 -21.88
N GLN A 93 25.16 6.90 -22.13
CA GLN A 93 24.88 7.59 -23.40
C GLN A 93 25.79 8.81 -23.64
N GLN A 94 26.21 9.51 -22.58
CA GLN A 94 27.13 10.65 -22.69
C GLN A 94 28.59 10.21 -22.84
N GLN A 95 28.94 8.99 -22.40
CA GLN A 95 30.28 8.44 -22.48
C GLN A 95 30.55 7.65 -23.77
N SER A 96 29.51 7.27 -24.53
CA SER A 96 29.68 6.65 -25.84
C SER A 96 30.18 7.70 -26.85
N PRO A 97 31.46 7.68 -27.25
CA PRO A 97 31.96 8.61 -28.25
C PRO A 97 31.26 8.28 -29.58
N ALA A 98 30.98 9.31 -30.37
CA ALA A 98 30.60 9.15 -31.76
C ALA A 98 31.68 8.34 -32.50
N GLU A 99 31.49 7.02 -32.63
CA GLU A 99 32.11 6.22 -33.69
C GLU A 99 31.47 6.65 -35.00
N GLY A 100 32.00 7.75 -35.53
CA GLY A 100 31.67 8.34 -36.81
C GLY A 100 32.95 8.88 -37.45
N ASP A 101 33.92 8.00 -37.60
CA ASP A 101 34.87 7.93 -38.71
C ASP A 101 35.23 9.27 -39.39
N THR A 102 36.13 10.01 -38.75
CA THR A 102 37.03 10.91 -39.47
C THR A 102 38.22 10.08 -39.96
N GLY A 103 38.20 9.60 -41.21
CA GLY A 103 39.35 8.81 -41.67
C GLY A 103 39.34 8.25 -43.09
N GLY A 104 39.09 9.07 -44.11
CA GLY A 104 39.32 8.67 -45.51
C GLY A 104 39.80 9.84 -46.37
N ALA A 105 41.04 10.27 -46.15
CA ALA A 105 41.74 11.20 -47.03
C ALA A 105 42.15 10.49 -48.33
N GLU A 106 41.75 11.03 -49.49
CA GLU A 106 42.56 11.18 -50.71
C GLU A 106 42.12 12.42 -51.50
#